data_AF-A0A2W5X7R2-F1
#
_entry.id   AF-A0A2W5X7R2-F1
#
_cell.length_a   1.000
_cell.length_b   1.000
_cell.length_c   1.000
_cell.angle_alpha   90.00
_cell.angle_beta   90.00
_cell.angle_gamma   90.00
#
_symmetry.space_group_name_H-M   'P 1'
#
loop_
_entity.id
_entity.type
_entity.pdbx_description
1 polymer ?
#
loop_
_entity_poly.entity_id
_entity_poly.type
_entity_poly.pdbx_seq_one_letter_code
_entity_poly.pdbx_strand_id
1 'polypeptide(L)'
;MIRAFSKLALALALLAALALPMRASATLEADPQVLYGQMKDAFNKAAAHGWAFMDHVFYLSTIFNAGRAYSLQRPDDPHYAEVAQFTVDIASGTHWNPLTNHDAAGWYVREASLLVQKNGDPAEVAKATELLKRVDAEDDAVTEAQLADEDAAAAIHDFGHDPDAYIMRVEANWRAYVLTRDASWRTLAFQRAAPANFPVGRLPTTWGNDFINAAQAAAAEVQGYTAGDAVNAKQLLAHLKAVQPLRLIASVRSVPHDVYMTTLAPADEYFGSMGMSILGMKNEFNRITQYLDSGWGDRESGAAVQLAQSVDDMHKVYPRDRDLPALLLQTYNLLQRIQTGEAHISALHLRSILTIEYQDSQQARSLLSS
;
A
#
# COMPACT_ATOMS: atom_id res chain seq x y z
N MET A 1 -36.12 44.41 0.26
CA MET A 1 -35.11 44.06 -0.76
C MET A 1 -33.93 43.21 -0.24
N ILE A 2 -34.02 42.55 0.92
CA ILE A 2 -32.88 41.81 1.52
C ILE A 2 -33.09 40.27 1.51
N ARG A 3 -34.29 39.77 1.21
CA ARG A 3 -34.62 38.32 1.25
C ARG A 3 -34.40 37.55 -0.06
N ALA A 4 -34.06 38.24 -1.16
CA ALA A 4 -33.82 37.60 -2.46
C ALA A 4 -32.37 37.14 -2.66
N PHE A 5 -31.39 37.82 -2.04
CA PHE A 5 -29.97 37.49 -2.16
C PHE A 5 -29.56 36.25 -1.37
N SER A 6 -30.27 35.92 -0.28
CA SER A 6 -29.97 34.77 0.57
C SER A 6 -30.27 33.43 -0.11
N LYS A 7 -31.23 33.39 -1.05
CA LYS A 7 -31.60 32.16 -1.78
C LYS A 7 -30.65 31.86 -2.94
N LEU A 8 -30.07 32.88 -3.57
CA LEU A 8 -29.07 32.70 -4.63
C LEU A 8 -27.73 32.20 -4.06
N ALA A 9 -27.31 32.72 -2.90
CA ALA A 9 -26.08 32.29 -2.23
C ALA A 9 -26.16 30.84 -1.72
N LEU A 10 -27.33 30.39 -1.26
CA LEU A 10 -27.55 29.00 -0.84
C LEU A 10 -27.58 28.04 -2.04
N ALA A 11 -28.15 28.47 -3.18
CA ALA A 11 -28.16 27.67 -4.41
C ALA A 11 -26.75 27.51 -5.02
N LEU A 12 -25.90 28.55 -4.96
CA LEU A 12 -24.49 28.48 -5.37
C LEU A 12 -23.64 27.63 -4.42
N ALA A 13 -23.91 27.64 -3.11
CA ALA A 13 -23.24 26.77 -2.15
C ALA A 13 -23.64 25.28 -2.33
N LEU A 14 -24.90 25.00 -2.69
CA LEU A 14 -25.36 23.64 -3.03
C LEU A 14 -24.84 23.15 -4.40
N LEU A 15 -24.69 24.03 -5.39
CA LEU A 15 -24.05 23.71 -6.67
C LEU A 15 -22.54 23.49 -6.53
N ALA A 16 -21.86 24.19 -5.61
CA ALA A 16 -20.46 23.95 -5.29
C ALA A 16 -20.23 22.64 -4.49
N ALA A 17 -21.21 22.20 -3.69
CA ALA A 17 -21.17 20.91 -3.00
C ALA A 17 -21.43 19.72 -3.95
N LEU A 18 -22.14 19.94 -5.07
CA LEU A 18 -22.32 18.96 -6.15
C LEU A 18 -21.16 18.93 -7.15
N ALA A 19 -20.22 19.86 -7.05
CA ALA A 19 -18.95 19.88 -7.79
C ALA A 19 -17.79 19.29 -6.96
N LEU A 20 -18.09 18.48 -5.94
CA LEU A 20 -17.08 17.57 -5.42
C LEU A 20 -16.78 16.55 -6.53
N PRO A 21 -15.50 16.28 -6.86
CA PRO A 21 -15.17 15.21 -7.78
C PRO A 21 -15.82 13.95 -7.22
N MET A 22 -16.75 13.38 -7.98
CA MET A 22 -17.32 12.08 -7.66
C MET A 22 -16.15 11.11 -7.65
N ARG A 23 -15.68 10.75 -6.45
CA ARG A 23 -14.76 9.64 -6.28
C ARG A 23 -15.52 8.40 -6.73
N ALA A 24 -15.12 7.84 -7.87
CA ALA A 24 -15.74 6.65 -8.40
C ALA A 24 -15.53 5.51 -7.40
N SER A 25 -16.60 5.03 -6.78
CA SER A 25 -16.62 3.77 -6.03
C SER A 25 -17.24 2.71 -6.93
N ALA A 26 -16.51 1.64 -7.25
CA ALA A 26 -17.08 0.49 -7.93
C ALA A 26 -18.04 -0.23 -6.97
N THR A 27 -19.31 -0.36 -7.35
CA THR A 27 -20.23 -1.32 -6.74
C THR A 27 -19.79 -2.74 -7.11
N LEU A 28 -19.90 -3.69 -6.18
CA LEU A 28 -19.61 -5.11 -6.42
C LEU A 28 -20.64 -5.67 -7.42
N GLU A 29 -20.31 -5.55 -8.71
CA GLU A 29 -21.03 -6.11 -9.85
C GLU A 29 -20.59 -7.55 -10.08
N ALA A 30 -21.53 -8.43 -10.41
CA ALA A 30 -21.28 -9.86 -10.47
C ALA A 30 -20.86 -10.33 -11.88
N ASP A 31 -20.92 -9.48 -12.91
CA ASP A 31 -20.53 -9.80 -14.29
C ASP A 31 -19.20 -9.11 -14.64
N PRO A 32 -18.13 -9.84 -15.05
CA PRO A 32 -16.83 -9.28 -15.45
C PRO A 32 -16.88 -8.23 -16.53
N GLN A 33 -17.70 -8.44 -17.56
CA GLN A 33 -17.72 -7.55 -18.71
C GLN A 33 -18.42 -6.25 -18.34
N VAL A 34 -19.46 -6.35 -17.51
CA VAL A 34 -20.15 -5.18 -16.96
C VAL A 34 -19.24 -4.43 -15.99
N LEU A 35 -18.56 -5.15 -15.09
CA LEU A 35 -17.60 -4.56 -14.15
C LEU A 35 -16.45 -3.87 -14.90
N TYR A 36 -15.82 -4.55 -15.87
CA TYR A 36 -14.81 -3.98 -16.76
C TYR A 36 -15.33 -2.74 -17.48
N GLY A 37 -16.50 -2.82 -18.12
CA GLY A 37 -17.10 -1.70 -18.85
C GLY A 37 -17.35 -0.49 -17.94
N GLN A 38 -17.91 -0.71 -16.76
CA GLN A 38 -18.14 0.35 -15.76
C GLN A 38 -16.83 0.96 -15.28
N MET A 39 -15.83 0.13 -15.00
CA MET A 39 -14.52 0.60 -14.55
C MET A 39 -13.80 1.36 -15.67
N LYS A 40 -13.82 0.89 -16.90
CA LYS A 40 -13.22 1.57 -18.04
C LYS A 40 -13.90 2.90 -18.33
N ASP A 41 -15.24 2.93 -18.32
CA ASP A 41 -16.01 4.15 -18.54
C ASP A 41 -15.80 5.18 -17.43
N ALA A 42 -15.77 4.74 -16.16
CA ALA A 42 -15.49 5.61 -15.04
C ALA A 42 -14.09 6.22 -15.17
N PHE A 43 -13.08 5.40 -15.48
CA PHE A 43 -11.70 5.86 -15.70
C PHE A 43 -11.56 6.82 -16.89
N ASN A 44 -12.20 6.52 -18.02
CA ASN A 44 -12.10 7.36 -19.21
C ASN A 44 -12.82 8.70 -19.00
N LYS A 45 -14.01 8.69 -18.40
CA LYS A 45 -14.73 9.93 -18.04
C LYS A 45 -13.90 10.76 -17.08
N ALA A 46 -13.33 10.12 -16.08
CA ALA A 46 -12.44 10.72 -15.11
C ALA A 46 -11.20 11.39 -15.71
N ALA A 47 -10.43 10.64 -16.50
CA ALA A 47 -9.24 11.13 -17.18
C ALA A 47 -9.55 12.33 -18.09
N ALA A 48 -10.71 12.31 -18.77
CA ALA A 48 -11.17 13.44 -19.59
C ALA A 48 -11.45 14.73 -18.79
N HIS A 49 -11.61 14.65 -17.47
CA HIS A 49 -11.81 15.81 -16.59
C HIS A 49 -10.54 16.24 -15.85
N GLY A 50 -9.37 15.67 -16.19
CA GLY A 50 -8.08 16.06 -15.61
C GLY A 50 -7.94 15.71 -14.14
N TRP A 51 -8.13 14.42 -13.81
CA TRP A 51 -7.95 13.91 -12.45
C TRP A 51 -6.58 14.26 -11.87
N ALA A 52 -6.58 14.56 -10.57
CA ALA A 52 -5.36 14.71 -9.79
C ALA A 52 -4.69 13.34 -9.60
N PHE A 53 -3.38 13.31 -9.35
CA PHE A 53 -2.60 12.10 -9.11
C PHE A 53 -3.26 11.21 -8.04
N MET A 54 -3.70 11.78 -6.93
CA MET A 54 -4.36 11.00 -5.87
C MET A 54 -5.70 10.40 -6.30
N ASP A 55 -6.44 11.04 -7.21
CA ASP A 55 -7.69 10.48 -7.73
C ASP A 55 -7.40 9.20 -8.55
N HIS A 56 -6.31 9.19 -9.32
CA HIS A 56 -5.82 7.99 -10.00
C HIS A 56 -5.46 6.88 -9.02
N VAL A 57 -4.74 7.20 -7.94
CA VAL A 57 -4.35 6.21 -6.91
C VAL A 57 -5.58 5.64 -6.19
N PHE A 58 -6.55 6.48 -5.81
CA PHE A 58 -7.80 6.00 -5.19
C PHE A 58 -8.59 5.08 -6.11
N TYR A 59 -8.61 5.42 -7.39
CA TYR A 59 -9.29 4.62 -8.39
C TYR A 59 -8.63 3.26 -8.59
N LEU A 60 -7.31 3.24 -8.68
CA LEU A 60 -6.50 2.02 -8.72
C LEU A 60 -6.82 1.10 -7.54
N SER A 61 -6.81 1.62 -6.31
CA SER A 61 -7.15 0.82 -5.12
C SER A 61 -8.58 0.24 -5.18
N THR A 62 -9.51 0.97 -5.80
CA THR A 62 -10.89 0.50 -6.00
C THR A 62 -10.95 -0.64 -7.00
N ILE A 63 -10.20 -0.53 -8.10
CA ILE A 63 -10.06 -1.58 -9.10
C ILE A 63 -9.47 -2.84 -8.49
N PHE A 64 -8.42 -2.70 -7.69
CA PHE A 64 -7.81 -3.85 -7.03
C PHE A 64 -8.75 -4.52 -6.03
N ASN A 65 -9.53 -3.74 -5.26
CA ASN A 65 -10.54 -4.34 -4.38
C ASN A 65 -11.55 -5.19 -5.16
N ALA A 66 -12.08 -4.64 -6.26
CA ALA A 66 -13.06 -5.33 -7.10
C ALA A 66 -12.45 -6.57 -7.76
N GLY A 67 -11.25 -6.43 -8.32
CA GLY A 67 -10.51 -7.50 -8.95
C GLY A 67 -10.17 -8.65 -7.99
N ARG A 68 -9.70 -8.33 -6.78
CA ARG A 68 -9.46 -9.31 -5.70
C ARG A 68 -10.72 -10.09 -5.35
N ALA A 69 -11.81 -9.38 -5.07
CA ALA A 69 -13.08 -10.01 -4.74
C ALA A 69 -13.55 -10.92 -5.87
N TYR A 70 -13.35 -10.49 -7.12
CA TYR A 70 -13.69 -11.26 -8.30
C TYR A 70 -12.87 -12.55 -8.41
N SER A 71 -11.54 -12.43 -8.34
CA SER A 71 -10.60 -13.56 -8.37
C SER A 71 -10.96 -14.61 -7.31
N LEU A 72 -11.24 -14.18 -6.08
CA LEU A 72 -11.60 -15.06 -4.97
C LEU A 72 -12.96 -15.74 -5.14
N GLN A 73 -13.95 -15.05 -5.71
CA GLN A 73 -15.33 -15.58 -5.81
C GLN A 73 -15.58 -16.37 -7.10
N ARG A 74 -14.85 -16.06 -8.17
CA ARG A 74 -15.08 -16.60 -9.52
C ARG A 74 -13.77 -16.90 -10.25
N PRO A 75 -12.90 -17.75 -9.69
CA PRO A 75 -11.58 -18.04 -10.25
C PRO A 75 -11.64 -18.70 -11.64
N ASP A 76 -12.72 -19.42 -11.94
CA ASP A 76 -12.91 -20.16 -13.20
C ASP A 76 -13.68 -19.38 -14.27
N ASP A 77 -13.99 -18.09 -14.04
CA ASP A 77 -14.76 -17.33 -15.01
C ASP A 77 -13.93 -17.05 -16.29
N PRO A 78 -14.42 -17.45 -17.48
CA PRO A 78 -13.68 -17.25 -18.72
C PRO A 78 -13.49 -15.77 -19.09
N HIS A 79 -14.28 -14.86 -18.51
CA HIS A 79 -14.18 -13.41 -18.74
C HIS A 79 -13.28 -12.69 -17.73
N TYR A 80 -12.68 -13.39 -16.77
CA TYR A 80 -11.76 -12.78 -15.79
C TYR A 80 -10.53 -12.13 -16.46
N ALA A 81 -10.13 -12.61 -17.64
CA ALA A 81 -9.03 -12.05 -18.42
C ALA A 81 -9.18 -10.53 -18.70
N GLU A 82 -10.42 -10.05 -18.91
CA GLU A 82 -10.69 -8.63 -19.15
C GLU A 82 -10.42 -7.78 -17.90
N VAL A 83 -10.80 -8.28 -16.72
CA VAL A 83 -10.57 -7.62 -15.42
C VAL A 83 -9.07 -7.60 -15.09
N ALA A 84 -8.36 -8.69 -15.37
CA ALA A 84 -6.91 -8.77 -15.19
C ALA A 84 -6.16 -7.82 -16.13
N GLN A 85 -6.56 -7.76 -17.41
CA GLN A 85 -6.00 -6.82 -18.38
C GLN A 85 -6.19 -5.37 -17.93
N PHE A 86 -7.39 -5.02 -17.46
CA PHE A 86 -7.67 -3.67 -16.98
C PHE A 86 -6.85 -3.30 -15.74
N THR A 87 -6.66 -4.26 -14.84
CA THR A 87 -5.79 -4.13 -13.67
C THR A 87 -4.37 -3.80 -14.09
N VAL A 88 -3.80 -4.55 -15.05
CA VAL A 88 -2.46 -4.30 -15.60
C VAL A 88 -2.39 -2.92 -16.25
N ASP A 89 -3.37 -2.55 -17.06
CA ASP A 89 -3.38 -1.25 -17.76
C ASP A 89 -3.37 -0.05 -16.79
N ILE A 90 -4.20 -0.07 -15.74
CA ILE A 90 -4.21 1.02 -14.77
C ILE A 90 -2.96 0.98 -13.89
N ALA A 91 -2.54 -0.19 -13.41
CA ALA A 91 -1.36 -0.32 -12.57
C ALA A 91 -0.10 0.21 -13.30
N SER A 92 0.08 -0.16 -14.57
CA SER A 92 1.18 0.38 -15.38
C SER A 92 1.03 1.88 -15.65
N GLY A 93 -0.17 2.37 -15.94
CA GLY A 93 -0.41 3.79 -16.22
C GLY A 93 -0.29 4.70 -14.98
N THR A 94 -0.27 4.12 -13.77
CA THR A 94 -0.15 4.85 -12.50
C THR A 94 1.18 4.60 -11.80
N HIS A 95 2.10 3.88 -12.44
CA HIS A 95 3.40 3.50 -11.87
C HIS A 95 3.23 2.81 -10.51
N TRP A 96 2.32 1.84 -10.44
CA TRP A 96 2.04 1.12 -9.19
C TRP A 96 3.30 0.40 -8.69
N ASN A 97 3.57 0.55 -7.39
CA ASN A 97 4.68 -0.10 -6.71
C ASN A 97 4.27 -0.55 -5.30
N PRO A 98 4.55 -1.80 -4.87
CA PRO A 98 4.04 -2.31 -3.60
C PRO A 98 4.61 -1.55 -2.39
N LEU A 99 5.82 -0.98 -2.48
CA LEU A 99 6.40 -0.17 -1.41
C LEU A 99 5.70 1.17 -1.23
N THR A 100 5.03 1.74 -2.23
CA THR A 100 4.35 3.06 -2.10
C THR A 100 2.83 3.00 -2.18
N ASN A 101 2.28 1.90 -2.69
CA ASN A 101 0.86 1.73 -2.89
C ASN A 101 0.26 0.97 -1.70
N HIS A 102 -0.46 1.67 -0.83
CA HIS A 102 -1.04 1.20 0.44
C HIS A 102 -2.29 0.32 0.28
N ASP A 103 -2.41 -0.43 -0.81
CA ASP A 103 -3.61 -1.21 -1.15
C ASP A 103 -3.56 -2.67 -0.67
N ALA A 104 -2.37 -3.14 -0.27
CA ALA A 104 -2.08 -4.53 0.10
C ALA A 104 -2.58 -5.52 -0.97
N ALA A 105 -2.33 -5.18 -2.24
CA ALA A 105 -2.82 -5.91 -3.39
C ALA A 105 -1.72 -6.62 -4.19
N GLY A 106 -0.49 -6.75 -3.65
CA GLY A 106 0.63 -7.34 -4.37
C GLY A 106 0.31 -8.72 -4.96
N TRP A 107 -0.33 -9.59 -4.16
CA TRP A 107 -0.76 -10.91 -4.61
C TRP A 107 -1.67 -10.86 -5.85
N TYR A 108 -2.60 -9.92 -5.90
CA TYR A 108 -3.59 -9.80 -6.95
C TYR A 108 -2.99 -9.19 -8.21
N VAL A 109 -2.14 -8.18 -8.03
CA VAL A 109 -1.37 -7.61 -9.14
C VAL A 109 -0.49 -8.69 -9.77
N ARG A 110 0.13 -9.58 -8.98
CA ARG A 110 0.87 -10.74 -9.47
C ARG A 110 -0.02 -11.67 -10.29
N GLU A 111 -1.16 -12.08 -9.74
CA GLU A 111 -2.09 -13.00 -10.42
C GLU A 111 -2.60 -12.42 -11.74
N ALA A 112 -3.10 -11.19 -11.73
CA ALA A 112 -3.56 -10.49 -12.92
C ALA A 112 -2.44 -10.38 -13.97
N SER A 113 -1.23 -10.02 -13.54
CA SER A 113 -0.08 -9.91 -14.46
C SER A 113 0.32 -11.26 -15.05
N LEU A 114 0.32 -12.34 -14.28
CA LEU A 114 0.58 -13.69 -14.80
C LEU A 114 -0.46 -14.12 -15.83
N LEU A 115 -1.73 -13.80 -15.58
CA LEU A 115 -2.81 -14.13 -16.52
C LEU A 115 -2.67 -13.36 -17.84
N VAL A 116 -2.35 -12.07 -17.77
CA VAL A 116 -2.13 -11.22 -18.95
C VAL A 116 -0.85 -11.62 -19.69
N GLN A 117 0.23 -11.93 -18.97
CA GLN A 117 1.47 -12.42 -19.58
C GLN A 117 1.24 -13.70 -20.42
N LYS A 118 0.32 -14.56 -19.99
CA LYS A 118 -0.02 -15.81 -20.68
C LYS A 118 -0.92 -15.61 -21.90
N ASN A 119 -1.86 -14.66 -21.83
CA ASN A 119 -2.99 -14.59 -22.78
C ASN A 119 -3.09 -13.27 -23.57
N GLY A 120 -2.35 -12.23 -23.18
CA GLY A 120 -2.44 -10.89 -23.74
C GLY A 120 -1.67 -10.71 -25.05
N ASP A 121 -1.86 -9.55 -25.67
CA ASP A 121 -1.09 -9.13 -26.83
C ASP A 121 0.35 -8.70 -26.47
N PRO A 122 1.27 -8.48 -27.43
CA PRO A 122 2.65 -8.14 -27.11
C PRO A 122 2.82 -6.86 -26.27
N ALA A 123 1.93 -5.88 -26.39
CA ALA A 123 2.01 -4.64 -25.62
C ALA A 123 1.54 -4.85 -24.18
N GLU A 124 0.47 -5.63 -24.00
CA GLU A 124 -0.07 -6.04 -22.70
C GLU A 124 0.91 -6.93 -21.95
N VAL A 125 1.53 -7.90 -22.65
CA VAL A 125 2.56 -8.78 -22.08
C VAL A 125 3.76 -7.99 -21.58
N ALA A 126 4.17 -6.93 -22.29
CA ALA A 126 5.26 -6.06 -21.85
C ALA A 126 4.90 -5.33 -20.54
N LYS A 127 3.70 -4.75 -20.46
CA LYS A 127 3.20 -4.10 -19.23
C LYS A 127 3.13 -5.06 -18.05
N ALA A 128 2.55 -6.24 -18.25
CA ALA A 128 2.43 -7.27 -17.24
C ALA A 128 3.81 -7.75 -16.75
N THR A 129 4.77 -7.90 -17.66
CA THR A 129 6.14 -8.29 -17.31
C THR A 129 6.85 -7.23 -16.46
N GLU A 130 6.65 -5.95 -16.77
CA GLU A 130 7.16 -4.85 -15.94
C GLU A 130 6.52 -4.83 -14.55
N LEU A 131 5.21 -5.05 -14.44
CA LEU A 131 4.54 -5.14 -13.12
C LEU A 131 5.04 -6.34 -12.31
N LEU A 132 5.24 -7.50 -12.93
CA LEU A 132 5.77 -8.68 -12.25
C LEU A 132 7.15 -8.42 -11.65
N LYS A 133 8.03 -7.68 -12.35
CA LYS A 133 9.34 -7.29 -11.78
C LYS A 133 9.21 -6.54 -10.45
N ARG A 134 8.16 -5.73 -10.27
CA ARG A 134 7.90 -4.97 -9.05
C ARG A 134 7.37 -5.86 -7.95
N VAL A 135 6.37 -6.69 -8.23
CA VAL A 135 5.83 -7.61 -7.22
C VAL A 135 6.89 -8.66 -6.80
N ASP A 136 7.70 -9.14 -7.73
CA ASP A 136 8.70 -10.18 -7.45
C ASP A 136 10.00 -9.63 -6.84
N ALA A 137 10.15 -8.30 -6.74
CA ALA A 137 11.25 -7.67 -6.01
C ALA A 137 11.08 -7.71 -4.49
N GLU A 138 9.97 -8.26 -3.99
CA GLU A 138 9.60 -8.28 -2.58
C GLU A 138 10.64 -8.99 -1.67
N ASP A 139 11.41 -9.93 -2.24
CA ASP A 139 12.51 -10.62 -1.55
C ASP A 139 13.87 -9.89 -1.61
N ASP A 140 13.97 -8.81 -2.41
CA ASP A 140 15.16 -7.98 -2.55
C ASP A 140 14.85 -6.50 -2.24
N ALA A 141 15.05 -6.15 -0.98
CA ALA A 141 14.84 -4.80 -0.46
C ALA A 141 15.57 -3.69 -1.24
N VAL A 142 16.73 -3.98 -1.85
CA VAL A 142 17.49 -2.97 -2.62
C VAL A 142 16.83 -2.75 -3.97
N THR A 143 16.46 -3.82 -4.66
CA THR A 143 15.75 -3.75 -5.94
C THR A 143 14.38 -3.09 -5.76
N GLU A 144 13.63 -3.47 -4.71
CA GLU A 144 12.33 -2.86 -4.40
C GLU A 144 12.45 -1.34 -4.16
N ALA A 145 13.45 -0.92 -3.39
CA ALA A 145 13.72 0.49 -3.15
C ALA A 145 14.06 1.28 -4.43
N GLN A 146 14.81 0.67 -5.35
CA GLN A 146 15.18 1.28 -6.63
C GLN A 146 13.95 1.43 -7.53
N LEU A 147 13.16 0.36 -7.69
CA LEU A 147 11.93 0.39 -8.49
C LEU A 147 10.93 1.43 -7.95
N ALA A 148 10.77 1.51 -6.63
CA ALA A 148 9.90 2.53 -6.03
C ALA A 148 10.36 3.97 -6.33
N ASP A 149 11.68 4.21 -6.38
CA ASP A 149 12.23 5.52 -6.77
C ASP A 149 11.98 5.85 -8.24
N GLU A 150 12.18 4.87 -9.11
CA GLU A 150 11.96 4.97 -10.56
C GLU A 150 10.48 5.25 -10.86
N ASP A 151 9.58 4.49 -10.23
CA ASP A 151 8.12 4.65 -10.37
C ASP A 151 7.65 6.02 -9.87
N ALA A 152 8.15 6.47 -8.71
CA ALA A 152 7.81 7.80 -8.22
C ALA A 152 8.41 8.94 -9.07
N ALA A 153 9.56 8.72 -9.71
CA ALA A 153 10.12 9.67 -10.67
C ALA A 153 9.28 9.75 -11.95
N ALA A 154 8.79 8.61 -12.45
CA ALA A 154 7.87 8.54 -13.58
C ALA A 154 6.52 9.21 -13.25
N ALA A 155 5.99 9.00 -12.04
CA ALA A 155 4.80 9.71 -11.57
C ALA A 155 4.98 11.23 -11.55
N ILE A 156 6.16 11.76 -11.17
CA ILE A 156 6.42 13.21 -11.28
C ILE A 156 6.51 13.66 -12.73
N HIS A 157 7.05 12.83 -13.64
CA HIS A 157 7.08 13.19 -15.05
C HIS A 157 5.66 13.38 -15.60
N ASP A 158 4.75 12.46 -15.26
CA ASP A 158 3.38 12.46 -15.79
C ASP A 158 2.44 13.42 -15.03
N PHE A 159 2.68 13.63 -13.73
CA PHE A 159 1.85 14.42 -12.83
C PHE A 159 2.62 15.58 -12.17
N GLY A 160 3.65 16.13 -12.82
CA GLY A 160 4.56 17.13 -12.20
C GLY A 160 3.92 18.48 -11.79
N HIS A 161 2.65 18.69 -12.14
CA HIS A 161 1.85 19.82 -11.66
C HIS A 161 1.10 19.50 -10.36
N ASP A 162 1.03 18.24 -9.97
CA ASP A 162 0.35 17.78 -8.76
C ASP A 162 1.34 17.69 -7.58
N PRO A 163 1.12 18.44 -6.49
CA PRO A 163 1.93 18.34 -5.27
C PRO A 163 2.00 16.92 -4.69
N ASP A 164 0.98 16.08 -4.87
CA ASP A 164 0.93 14.74 -4.27
C ASP A 164 1.93 13.76 -4.94
N ALA A 165 2.29 13.97 -6.21
CA ALA A 165 3.35 13.20 -6.86
C ALA A 165 4.74 13.47 -6.24
N TYR A 166 4.98 14.71 -5.78
CA TYR A 166 6.20 15.03 -5.03
C TYR A 166 6.24 14.36 -3.65
N ILE A 167 5.07 14.23 -3.00
CA ILE A 167 4.95 13.54 -1.70
C ILE A 167 5.25 12.05 -1.89
N MET A 168 4.67 11.41 -2.90
CA MET A 168 4.94 10.00 -3.23
C MET A 168 6.44 9.75 -3.43
N ARG A 169 7.16 10.67 -4.08
CA ARG A 169 8.60 10.53 -4.29
C ARG A 169 9.43 10.65 -3.03
N VAL A 170 9.05 11.54 -2.10
CA VAL A 170 9.70 11.59 -0.77
C VAL A 170 9.35 10.34 0.04
N GLU A 171 8.11 9.87 -0.06
CA GLU A 171 7.66 8.63 0.57
C GLU A 171 8.47 7.43 0.08
N ALA A 172 8.62 7.25 -1.23
CA ALA A 172 9.40 6.17 -1.83
C ALA A 172 10.82 6.09 -1.21
N ASN A 173 11.52 7.23 -1.13
CA ASN A 173 12.85 7.25 -0.53
C ASN A 173 12.85 7.05 0.99
N TRP A 174 11.84 7.58 1.69
CA TRP A 174 11.74 7.37 3.13
C TRP A 174 11.48 5.90 3.46
N ARG A 175 10.55 5.27 2.73
CA ARG A 175 10.22 3.85 2.86
C ARG A 175 11.38 2.95 2.42
N ALA A 176 12.11 3.33 1.38
CA ALA A 176 13.36 2.68 0.98
C ALA A 176 14.41 2.72 2.09
N TYR A 177 14.60 3.87 2.77
CA TYR A 177 15.49 3.96 3.92
C TYR A 177 15.01 3.07 5.08
N VAL A 178 13.72 3.06 5.38
CA VAL A 178 13.16 2.23 6.45
C VAL A 178 13.38 0.74 6.17
N LEU A 179 13.21 0.32 4.91
CA LEU A 179 13.37 -1.06 4.47
C LEU A 179 14.84 -1.51 4.44
N THR A 180 15.73 -0.69 3.85
CA THR A 180 17.13 -1.08 3.57
C THR A 180 18.14 -0.62 4.63
N ARG A 181 17.77 0.39 5.44
CA ARG A 181 18.66 1.14 6.33
C ARG A 181 19.82 1.86 5.63
N ASP A 182 19.81 1.97 4.31
CA ASP A 182 20.80 2.76 3.58
C ASP A 182 20.52 4.26 3.71
N ALA A 183 21.45 4.97 4.35
CA ALA A 183 21.37 6.41 4.59
C ALA A 183 21.33 7.25 3.29
N SER A 184 21.73 6.69 2.14
CA SER A 184 21.62 7.37 0.84
C SER A 184 20.16 7.72 0.53
N TRP A 185 19.22 6.80 0.79
CA TRP A 185 17.79 7.02 0.59
C TRP A 185 17.22 8.08 1.52
N ARG A 186 17.64 8.08 2.80
CA ARG A 186 17.26 9.13 3.75
C ARG A 186 17.74 10.50 3.27
N THR A 187 18.98 10.56 2.77
CA THR A 187 19.58 11.79 2.25
C THR A 187 18.79 12.32 1.06
N LEU A 188 18.39 11.44 0.14
CA LEU A 188 17.53 11.77 -1.00
C LEU A 188 16.15 12.27 -0.55
N ALA A 189 15.53 11.62 0.43
CA ALA A 189 14.24 12.04 0.97
C ALA A 189 14.31 13.48 1.52
N PHE A 190 15.33 13.79 2.32
CA PHE A 190 15.53 15.16 2.82
C PHE A 190 15.83 16.15 1.68
N GLN A 191 16.69 15.78 0.74
CA GLN A 191 17.04 16.64 -0.39
C GLN A 191 15.82 16.98 -1.26
N ARG A 192 14.90 16.03 -1.47
CA ARG A 192 13.69 16.23 -2.29
C ARG A 192 12.58 16.96 -1.54
N ALA A 193 12.57 16.89 -0.21
CA ALA A 193 11.63 17.63 0.64
C ALA A 193 12.12 19.06 1.01
N ALA A 194 13.41 19.34 0.85
CA ALA A 194 14.01 20.63 1.21
C ALA A 194 13.57 21.83 0.35
N PRO A 195 13.30 21.72 -0.97
CA PRO A 195 12.87 22.85 -1.79
C PRO A 195 11.62 23.56 -1.27
N ALA A 196 11.56 24.89 -1.46
CA ALA A 196 10.46 25.72 -0.94
C ALA A 196 9.09 25.45 -1.57
N ASN A 197 9.06 24.83 -2.74
CA ASN A 197 7.84 24.40 -3.43
C ASN A 197 7.35 23.02 -2.97
N PHE A 198 8.11 22.29 -2.13
CA PHE A 198 7.64 21.02 -1.60
C PHE A 198 6.42 21.22 -0.68
N PRO A 199 5.31 20.49 -0.87
CA PRO A 199 4.07 20.68 -0.14
C PRO A 199 4.13 20.09 1.28
N VAL A 200 5.05 20.56 2.13
CA VAL A 200 5.31 20.01 3.48
C VAL A 200 4.07 19.98 4.39
N GLY A 201 3.10 20.88 4.17
CA GLY A 201 1.84 20.90 4.91
C GLY A 201 0.88 19.75 4.60
N ARG A 202 1.15 19.00 3.52
CA ARG A 202 0.33 17.85 3.07
C ARG A 202 0.89 16.49 3.45
N LEU A 203 2.03 16.44 4.15
CA LEU A 203 2.63 15.18 4.59
C LEU A 203 1.62 14.33 5.39
N PRO A 204 1.41 13.05 5.03
CA PRO A 204 0.50 12.18 5.75
C PRO A 204 1.06 11.85 7.14
N THR A 205 0.18 11.59 8.10
CA THR A 205 0.61 11.30 9.48
C THR A 205 1.20 9.91 9.68
N THR A 206 0.96 8.98 8.75
CA THR A 206 1.37 7.58 8.88
C THR A 206 2.90 7.42 8.88
N TRP A 207 3.58 8.06 7.92
CA TRP A 207 5.05 8.10 7.85
C TRP A 207 5.64 9.50 8.10
N GLY A 208 4.87 10.56 7.85
CA GLY A 208 5.37 11.94 7.88
C GLY A 208 5.82 12.39 9.28
N ASN A 209 5.24 11.85 10.35
CA ASN A 209 5.69 12.15 11.70
C ASN A 209 7.11 11.60 11.95
N ASP A 210 7.40 10.38 11.51
CA ASP A 210 8.72 9.78 11.67
C ASP A 210 9.77 10.51 10.81
N PHE A 211 9.40 10.85 9.58
CA PHE A 211 10.23 11.66 8.70
C PHE A 211 10.58 13.02 9.32
N ILE A 212 9.58 13.71 9.91
CA ILE A 212 9.82 14.99 10.58
C ILE A 212 10.66 14.82 11.86
N ASN A 213 10.46 13.74 12.64
CA ASN A 213 11.29 13.46 13.80
C ASN A 213 12.75 13.21 13.39
N ALA A 214 12.98 12.48 12.30
CA ALA A 214 14.31 12.29 11.75
C ALA A 214 14.92 13.60 11.23
N ALA A 215 14.13 14.47 10.59
CA ALA A 215 14.58 15.80 10.20
C ALA A 215 14.96 16.66 11.42
N GLN A 216 14.21 16.58 12.53
CA GLN A 216 14.57 17.26 13.78
C GLN A 216 15.90 16.76 14.35
N ALA A 217 16.12 15.44 14.36
CA ALA A 217 17.39 14.84 14.79
C ALA A 217 18.56 15.26 13.88
N ALA A 218 18.36 15.25 12.56
CA ALA A 218 19.35 15.71 11.58
C ALA A 218 19.70 17.18 11.77
N ALA A 219 18.70 18.05 11.94
CA ALA A 219 18.89 19.48 12.15
C ALA A 219 19.59 19.81 13.48
N ALA A 220 19.42 18.96 14.50
CA ALA A 220 20.12 19.01 15.77
C ALA A 220 21.52 18.38 15.73
N GLU A 221 21.98 17.93 14.54
CA GLU A 221 23.31 17.37 14.32
C GLU A 221 23.59 16.14 15.20
N VAL A 222 22.55 15.33 15.44
CA VAL A 222 22.69 14.03 16.11
C VAL A 222 23.62 13.12 15.30
N GLN A 223 24.38 12.26 15.97
CA GLN A 223 25.28 11.31 15.31
C GLN A 223 24.51 10.40 14.35
N GLY A 224 25.09 10.14 13.16
CA GLY A 224 24.49 9.29 12.11
C GLY A 224 23.83 10.05 10.96
N TYR A 225 23.84 11.39 10.99
CA TYR A 225 23.39 12.26 9.90
C TYR A 225 24.57 12.93 9.20
N THR A 226 24.45 13.15 7.89
CA THR A 226 25.46 13.87 7.11
C THR A 226 25.29 15.38 7.27
N ALA A 227 26.31 16.17 6.91
CA ALA A 227 26.19 17.62 6.88
C ALA A 227 25.11 18.09 5.87
N GLY A 228 24.95 17.35 4.76
CA GLY A 228 23.88 17.59 3.78
C GLY A 228 22.49 17.34 4.37
N ASP A 229 22.32 16.27 5.15
CA ASP A 229 21.07 15.99 5.87
C ASP A 229 20.70 17.14 6.80
N ALA A 230 21.67 17.65 7.58
CA ALA A 230 21.43 18.75 8.50
C ALA A 230 20.98 20.04 7.78
N VAL A 231 21.59 20.36 6.62
CA VAL A 231 21.20 21.53 5.81
C VAL A 231 19.79 21.37 5.25
N ASN A 232 19.51 20.24 4.59
CA ASN A 232 18.21 19.96 3.99
C ASN A 232 17.10 19.90 5.05
N ALA A 233 17.36 19.27 6.19
CA ALA A 233 16.42 19.20 7.29
C ALA A 233 16.12 20.58 7.91
N LYS A 234 17.14 21.44 8.07
CA LYS A 234 16.93 22.84 8.53
C LYS A 234 16.03 23.61 7.58
N GLN A 235 16.19 23.44 6.26
CA GLN A 235 15.32 24.06 5.25
C GLN A 235 13.88 23.53 5.32
N LEU A 236 13.71 22.20 5.34
CA LEU A 236 12.41 21.54 5.49
C LEU A 236 11.67 22.03 6.75
N LEU A 237 12.35 22.08 7.89
CA LEU A 237 11.75 22.51 9.16
C LEU A 237 11.42 24.00 9.18
N ALA A 238 12.20 24.84 8.49
CA ALA A 238 11.87 26.25 8.31
C ALA A 238 10.57 26.42 7.51
N HIS A 239 10.40 25.65 6.43
CA HIS A 239 9.18 25.63 5.64
C HIS A 239 7.98 25.12 6.45
N LEU A 240 8.16 24.03 7.20
CA LEU A 240 7.10 23.50 8.07
C LEU A 240 6.63 24.54 9.10
N LYS A 241 7.56 25.29 9.72
CA LYS A 241 7.23 26.36 10.66
C LYS A 241 6.44 27.50 9.99
N ALA A 242 6.75 27.83 8.74
CA ALA A 242 6.06 28.86 7.98
C ALA A 242 4.61 28.48 7.59
N VAL A 243 4.28 27.19 7.56
CA VAL A 243 2.96 26.66 7.12
C VAL A 243 1.98 26.44 8.30
N GLN A 244 2.40 26.55 9.56
CA GLN A 244 1.50 26.35 10.72
C GLN A 244 0.47 27.49 10.84
N PRO A 245 -0.83 27.23 10.51
CA PRO A 245 -1.78 26.70 11.49
C PRO A 245 -2.65 25.51 11.02
N LEU A 246 -2.41 24.95 9.82
CA LEU A 246 -3.33 23.98 9.19
C LEU A 246 -3.07 22.49 9.50
N ARG A 247 -2.12 22.17 10.38
CA ARG A 247 -1.79 20.77 10.72
C ARG A 247 -2.93 20.02 11.45
N LEU A 248 -4.04 20.69 11.78
CA LEU A 248 -4.98 20.24 12.82
C LEU A 248 -6.40 19.86 12.37
N ILE A 249 -6.78 19.92 11.08
CA ILE A 249 -8.17 19.56 10.69
C ILE A 249 -8.28 18.65 9.45
N ALA A 250 -7.29 18.57 8.54
CA ALA A 250 -7.48 17.80 7.30
C ALA A 250 -6.18 17.29 6.67
N SER A 251 -5.61 16.21 7.20
CA SER A 251 -4.89 15.24 6.37
C SER A 251 -5.29 13.81 6.71
N VAL A 252 -6.59 13.60 6.95
CA VAL A 252 -7.26 12.33 6.62
C VAL A 252 -7.40 12.27 5.09
N ARG A 253 -6.25 12.28 4.41
CA ARG A 253 -6.09 12.01 2.97
C ARG A 253 -5.24 10.77 2.73
N SER A 254 -4.94 9.98 3.78
CA SER A 254 -5.08 8.54 3.63
C SER A 254 -6.51 8.28 3.11
N VAL A 255 -6.78 7.14 2.46
CA VAL A 255 -8.18 6.75 2.23
C VAL A 255 -8.93 6.95 3.57
N PRO A 256 -10.17 7.44 3.64
CA PRO A 256 -10.77 7.68 4.96
C PRO A 256 -10.70 6.40 5.80
N HIS A 257 -10.19 6.48 7.04
CA HIS A 257 -10.16 5.36 8.01
C HIS A 257 -11.53 4.67 8.12
N ASP A 258 -12.60 5.41 7.83
CA ASP A 258 -13.98 4.95 7.83
C ASP A 258 -14.40 4.16 6.58
N VAL A 259 -13.70 4.30 5.45
CA VAL A 259 -13.78 3.39 4.29
C VAL A 259 -12.82 2.20 4.46
N TYR A 260 -11.77 2.36 5.28
CA TYR A 260 -10.82 1.30 5.63
C TYR A 260 -11.37 0.25 6.61
N MET A 261 -12.40 0.57 7.41
CA MET A 261 -12.93 -0.27 8.50
C MET A 261 -14.10 -1.20 8.12
N THR A 262 -14.51 -1.28 6.84
CA THR A 262 -15.70 -2.06 6.44
C THR A 262 -15.42 -3.52 6.10
N THR A 263 -14.16 -3.98 6.14
CA THR A 263 -13.76 -5.37 5.83
C THR A 263 -12.84 -5.92 6.91
N LEU A 264 -13.33 -5.97 8.15
CA LEU A 264 -12.75 -6.83 9.18
C LEU A 264 -13.19 -8.27 8.90
N ALA A 265 -12.27 -9.20 9.09
CA ALA A 265 -12.58 -10.61 8.95
C ALA A 265 -13.58 -11.04 10.04
N PRO A 266 -14.73 -11.66 9.68
CA PRO A 266 -15.61 -12.25 10.65
C PRO A 266 -14.86 -13.29 11.50
N ALA A 267 -15.18 -13.37 12.80
CA ALA A 267 -14.51 -14.30 13.69
C ALA A 267 -14.71 -15.78 13.29
N ASP A 268 -15.77 -16.06 12.54
CA ASP A 268 -16.18 -17.41 12.09
C ASP A 268 -15.85 -17.68 10.62
N GLU A 269 -15.16 -16.75 9.92
CA GLU A 269 -14.65 -17.00 8.57
C GLU A 269 -13.42 -17.93 8.65
N TYR A 270 -13.26 -18.82 7.68
CA TYR A 270 -12.23 -19.85 7.69
C TYR A 270 -11.21 -19.65 6.56
N PHE A 271 -9.92 -19.79 6.87
CA PHE A 271 -8.81 -19.50 5.98
C PHE A 271 -7.83 -20.66 5.85
N GLY A 272 -7.16 -20.77 4.69
CA GLY A 272 -6.16 -21.80 4.42
C GLY A 272 -6.71 -23.21 4.25
N SER A 273 -5.81 -24.13 3.91
CA SER A 273 -6.11 -25.54 3.68
C SER A 273 -6.67 -26.27 4.92
N MET A 274 -6.39 -25.76 6.12
CA MET A 274 -6.90 -26.28 7.38
C MET A 274 -8.28 -25.72 7.77
N GLY A 275 -8.81 -24.74 7.04
CA GLY A 275 -10.08 -24.08 7.38
C GLY A 275 -10.03 -23.49 8.79
N MET A 276 -9.02 -22.66 9.07
CA MET A 276 -8.84 -22.07 10.39
C MET A 276 -9.54 -20.73 10.49
N SER A 277 -10.34 -20.54 11.53
CA SER A 277 -10.82 -19.21 11.89
C SER A 277 -9.71 -18.38 12.54
N ILE A 278 -9.94 -17.08 12.74
CA ILE A 278 -8.98 -16.22 13.46
C ILE A 278 -8.66 -16.77 14.85
N LEU A 279 -9.67 -17.28 15.56
CA LEU A 279 -9.47 -17.96 16.84
C LEU A 279 -8.71 -19.28 16.67
N GLY A 280 -9.00 -20.03 15.61
CA GLY A 280 -8.27 -21.24 15.23
C GLY A 280 -6.77 -20.96 15.02
N MET A 281 -6.43 -19.93 14.24
CA MET A 281 -5.04 -19.51 14.00
C MET A 281 -4.33 -19.13 15.30
N LYS A 282 -4.98 -18.36 16.18
CA LYS A 282 -4.42 -17.99 17.50
C LYS A 282 -4.21 -19.22 18.41
N ASN A 283 -5.13 -20.17 18.39
CA ASN A 283 -4.99 -21.41 19.16
C ASN A 283 -3.88 -22.31 18.61
N GLU A 284 -3.76 -22.41 17.30
CA GLU A 284 -2.73 -23.21 16.64
C GLU A 284 -1.34 -22.64 16.89
N PHE A 285 -1.20 -21.31 16.81
CA PHE A 285 0.03 -20.61 17.21
C PHE A 285 0.46 -20.99 18.63
N ASN A 286 -0.48 -20.96 19.59
CA ASN A 286 -0.20 -21.32 20.99
C ASN A 286 0.20 -22.80 21.12
N ARG A 287 -0.49 -23.70 20.41
CA ARG A 287 -0.18 -25.14 20.39
C ARG A 287 1.24 -25.38 19.89
N ILE A 288 1.59 -24.85 18.72
CA ILE A 288 2.92 -25.03 18.12
C ILE A 288 4.00 -24.46 19.04
N THR A 289 3.79 -23.27 19.60
CA THR A 289 4.70 -22.63 20.55
C THR A 289 5.00 -23.55 21.74
N GLN A 290 3.98 -24.17 22.35
CA GLN A 290 4.14 -25.10 23.47
C GLN A 290 4.99 -26.33 23.10
N TYR A 291 4.81 -26.87 21.89
CA TYR A 291 5.60 -28.00 21.42
C TYR A 291 7.06 -27.63 21.16
N LEU A 292 7.30 -26.45 20.56
CA LEU A 292 8.65 -25.92 20.37
C LEU A 292 9.35 -25.67 21.72
N ASP A 293 8.65 -25.10 22.70
CA ASP A 293 9.16 -24.88 24.07
C ASP A 293 9.49 -26.20 24.78
N SER A 294 8.73 -27.26 24.45
CA SER A 294 8.95 -28.62 24.96
C SER A 294 10.10 -29.36 24.26
N GLY A 295 10.81 -28.72 23.32
CA GLY A 295 11.95 -29.30 22.62
C GLY A 295 11.60 -30.27 21.49
N TRP A 296 10.40 -30.19 20.93
CA TRP A 296 9.96 -31.10 19.86
C TRP A 296 10.60 -30.81 18.49
N GLY A 297 11.37 -29.73 18.38
CA GLY A 297 12.12 -29.36 17.18
C GLY A 297 11.23 -29.18 15.96
N ASP A 298 11.70 -29.65 14.80
CA ASP A 298 11.04 -29.42 13.51
C ASP A 298 9.78 -30.25 13.25
N ARG A 299 9.31 -31.02 14.24
CA ARG A 299 8.09 -31.84 14.12
C ARG A 299 6.84 -31.01 13.82
N GLU A 300 6.83 -29.75 14.24
CA GLU A 300 5.73 -28.81 14.00
C GLU A 300 5.88 -28.02 12.70
N SER A 301 6.91 -28.26 11.88
CA SER A 301 7.17 -27.50 10.65
C SER A 301 5.96 -27.48 9.71
N GLY A 302 5.31 -28.63 9.49
CA GLY A 302 4.14 -28.72 8.61
C GLY A 302 2.96 -27.89 9.11
N ALA A 303 2.66 -27.95 10.40
CA ALA A 303 1.59 -27.17 11.02
C ALA A 303 1.89 -25.66 11.01
N ALA A 304 3.14 -25.27 11.22
CA ALA A 304 3.56 -23.87 11.18
C ALA A 304 3.46 -23.28 9.76
N VAL A 305 3.86 -24.03 8.74
CA VAL A 305 3.70 -23.62 7.33
C VAL A 305 2.23 -23.49 6.95
N GLN A 306 1.38 -24.42 7.40
CA GLN A 306 -0.07 -24.33 7.17
C GLN A 306 -0.72 -23.15 7.89
N LEU A 307 -0.29 -22.84 9.12
CA LEU A 307 -0.70 -21.62 9.82
C LEU A 307 -0.30 -20.36 9.03
N ALA A 308 0.90 -20.34 8.47
CA ALA A 308 1.36 -19.23 7.63
C ALA A 308 0.49 -19.06 6.38
N GLN A 309 0.10 -20.15 5.73
CA GLN A 309 -0.84 -20.13 4.60
C GLN A 309 -2.21 -19.59 5.00
N SER A 310 -2.75 -19.96 6.17
CA SER A 310 -4.02 -19.40 6.66
C SER A 310 -3.93 -17.89 6.92
N VAL A 311 -2.79 -17.39 7.43
CA VAL A 311 -2.57 -15.95 7.62
C VAL A 311 -2.44 -15.21 6.28
N ASP A 312 -1.74 -15.79 5.31
CA ASP A 312 -1.63 -15.27 3.93
C ASP A 312 -3.00 -15.26 3.22
N ASP A 313 -3.83 -16.28 3.42
CA ASP A 313 -5.19 -16.29 2.87
C ASP A 313 -6.10 -15.27 3.55
N MET A 314 -5.99 -15.09 4.87
CA MET A 314 -6.67 -14.00 5.58
C MET A 314 -6.23 -12.64 5.03
N HIS A 315 -4.94 -12.46 4.73
CA HIS A 315 -4.43 -11.28 4.06
C HIS A 315 -5.08 -11.05 2.70
N LYS A 316 -5.21 -12.08 1.86
CA LYS A 316 -5.83 -11.93 0.54
C LYS A 316 -7.29 -11.48 0.60
N VAL A 317 -8.05 -12.05 1.53
CA VAL A 317 -9.50 -11.79 1.66
C VAL A 317 -9.77 -10.51 2.46
N TYR A 318 -9.04 -10.28 3.54
CA TYR A 318 -9.19 -9.15 4.45
C TYR A 318 -7.86 -8.40 4.69
N PRO A 319 -7.28 -7.80 3.65
CA PRO A 319 -5.97 -7.13 3.74
C PRO A 319 -5.97 -5.89 4.62
N ARG A 320 -7.15 -5.44 5.08
CA ARG A 320 -7.30 -4.28 5.95
C ARG A 320 -7.68 -4.68 7.38
N ASP A 321 -7.64 -5.96 7.70
CA ASP A 321 -7.90 -6.40 9.05
C ASP A 321 -6.84 -5.85 10.01
N ARG A 322 -7.30 -5.25 11.11
CA ARG A 322 -6.44 -4.59 12.09
C ARG A 322 -5.50 -5.56 12.82
N ASP A 323 -5.90 -6.83 12.96
CA ASP A 323 -5.14 -7.85 13.69
C ASP A 323 -4.04 -8.45 12.79
N LEU A 324 -4.14 -8.26 11.47
CA LEU A 324 -3.27 -8.90 10.49
C LEU A 324 -1.78 -8.57 10.64
N PRO A 325 -1.33 -7.31 10.86
CA PRO A 325 0.09 -7.03 11.10
C PRO A 325 0.65 -7.77 12.32
N ALA A 326 -0.16 -7.94 13.37
CA ALA A 326 0.22 -8.69 14.57
C ALA A 326 0.32 -10.18 14.29
N LEU A 327 -0.64 -10.75 13.55
CA LEU A 327 -0.61 -12.16 13.14
C LEU A 327 0.59 -12.45 12.23
N LEU A 328 0.88 -11.58 11.25
CA LEU A 328 2.03 -11.69 10.36
C LEU A 328 3.34 -11.75 11.17
N LEU A 329 3.55 -10.81 12.10
CA LEU A 329 4.76 -10.77 12.94
C LEU A 329 4.87 -11.99 13.86
N GLN A 330 3.77 -12.40 14.49
CA GLN A 330 3.76 -13.56 15.38
C GLN A 330 4.13 -14.84 14.62
N THR A 331 3.48 -15.08 13.48
CA THR A 331 3.74 -16.26 12.65
C THR A 331 5.14 -16.24 12.04
N TYR A 332 5.63 -15.07 11.61
CA TYR A 332 7.03 -14.90 11.22
C TYR A 332 7.99 -15.35 12.33
N ASN A 333 7.83 -14.81 13.55
CA ASN A 333 8.69 -15.16 14.69
C ASN A 333 8.60 -16.64 15.06
N LEU A 334 7.42 -17.26 14.92
CA LEU A 334 7.23 -18.69 15.13
C LEU A 334 8.04 -19.51 14.12
N LEU A 335 7.91 -19.19 12.84
CA LEU A 335 8.61 -19.88 11.76
C LEU A 335 10.13 -19.75 11.88
N GLN A 336 10.65 -18.60 12.33
CA GLN A 336 12.08 -18.41 12.59
C GLN A 336 12.66 -19.36 13.65
N ARG A 337 11.81 -19.95 14.51
CA ARG A 337 12.25 -20.93 15.51
C ARG A 337 12.39 -22.35 14.95
N ILE A 338 11.96 -22.59 13.71
CA ILE A 338 11.93 -23.90 13.04
C ILE A 338 13.04 -23.93 11.99
N GLN A 339 13.86 -24.99 11.96
CA GLN A 339 15.08 -25.06 11.15
C GLN A 339 14.88 -25.80 9.83
N THR A 340 13.72 -25.62 9.19
CA THR A 340 13.40 -26.23 7.89
C THR A 340 13.42 -25.19 6.76
N GLY A 341 13.74 -25.63 5.55
CA GLY A 341 13.72 -24.76 4.37
C GLY A 341 12.34 -24.18 4.08
N GLU A 342 11.29 -24.98 4.22
CA GLU A 342 9.90 -24.54 4.01
C GLU A 342 9.48 -23.47 5.01
N ALA A 343 9.77 -23.65 6.30
CA ALA A 343 9.47 -22.65 7.32
C ALA A 343 10.22 -21.34 7.05
N HIS A 344 11.48 -21.43 6.60
CA HIS A 344 12.26 -20.26 6.24
C HIS A 344 11.67 -19.50 5.06
N ILE A 345 11.27 -20.19 3.99
CA ILE A 345 10.61 -19.59 2.82
C ILE A 345 9.31 -18.89 3.23
N SER A 346 8.45 -19.57 4.00
CA SER A 346 7.22 -18.97 4.51
C SER A 346 7.49 -17.76 5.41
N ALA A 347 8.55 -17.78 6.21
CA ALA A 347 8.91 -16.66 7.06
C ALA A 347 9.36 -15.44 6.22
N LEU A 348 10.16 -15.65 5.18
CA LEU A 348 10.56 -14.58 4.27
C LEU A 348 9.35 -13.94 3.58
N HIS A 349 8.42 -14.77 3.08
CA HIS A 349 7.16 -14.31 2.49
C HIS A 349 6.34 -13.43 3.46
N LEU A 350 6.08 -13.90 4.69
CA LEU A 350 5.33 -13.11 5.67
C LEU A 350 6.05 -11.84 6.11
N ARG A 351 7.38 -11.89 6.21
CA ARG A 351 8.20 -10.70 6.48
C ARG A 351 8.08 -9.68 5.35
N SER A 352 8.10 -10.14 4.10
CA SER A 352 7.94 -9.29 2.92
C SER A 352 6.61 -8.54 2.96
N ILE A 353 5.49 -9.27 3.10
CA ILE A 353 4.14 -8.68 3.25
C ILE A 353 4.13 -7.63 4.37
N LEU A 354 4.63 -7.97 5.55
CA LEU A 354 4.63 -7.07 6.71
C LEU A 354 5.47 -5.80 6.46
N THR A 355 6.66 -5.95 5.88
CA THR A 355 7.64 -4.84 5.77
C THR A 355 7.48 -3.98 4.52
N ILE A 356 6.76 -4.48 3.51
CA ILE A 356 6.43 -3.77 2.28
C ILE A 356 5.01 -3.22 2.37
N GLU A 357 3.99 -4.07 2.47
CA GLU A 357 2.59 -3.65 2.39
C GLU A 357 2.09 -3.00 3.71
N TYR A 358 2.59 -3.44 4.85
CA TYR A 358 2.21 -2.93 6.19
C TYR A 358 3.33 -2.14 6.88
N GLN A 359 4.23 -1.51 6.12
CA GLN A 359 5.42 -0.84 6.68
C GLN A 359 5.09 0.24 7.72
N ASP A 360 3.93 0.89 7.59
CA ASP A 360 3.47 1.91 8.53
C ASP A 360 3.05 1.33 9.90
N SER A 361 2.82 0.02 9.99
CA SER A 361 2.41 -0.66 11.23
C SER A 361 3.53 -0.65 12.29
N GLN A 362 3.13 -0.66 13.57
CA GLN A 362 4.09 -0.78 14.67
C GLN A 362 4.89 -2.10 14.58
N GLN A 363 4.25 -3.16 14.09
CA GLN A 363 4.83 -4.49 13.95
C GLN A 363 5.96 -4.49 12.91
N ALA A 364 5.73 -3.92 11.73
CA ALA A 364 6.76 -3.78 10.72
C ALA A 364 7.95 -2.96 11.22
N ARG A 365 7.69 -1.85 11.92
CA ARG A 365 8.74 -1.01 12.53
C ARG A 365 9.56 -1.79 13.55
N SER A 366 8.92 -2.58 14.40
CA SER A 366 9.61 -3.39 15.40
C SER A 366 10.54 -4.40 14.74
N LEU A 367 10.07 -5.07 13.68
CA LEU A 367 10.83 -6.06 12.93
C LEU A 367 12.00 -5.45 12.15
N LEU A 368 11.84 -4.24 11.61
CA LEU A 368 12.92 -3.55 10.90
C LEU A 368 13.92 -2.89 11.86
N SER A 369 13.60 -2.82 13.16
CA SER A 369 14.46 -2.21 14.19
C SER A 369 15.24 -3.23 15.02
N SER A 370 14.80 -4.49 15.03
CA SER A 370 15.53 -5.65 15.58
C SER A 370 16.64 -6.07 14.64
#